data_AF-A0A536I3Z8-F1
#
_entry.id   AF-A0A536I3Z8-F1
#
_cell.length_a   1.000
_cell.length_b   1.000
_cell.length_c   1.000
_cell.angle_alpha   90.00
_cell.angle_beta   90.00
_cell.angle_gamma   90.00
#
_symmetry.space_group_name_H-M   'P 1'
#
loop_
_entity.id
_entity.type
_entity.pdbx_description
1 polymer ?
#
loop_
_entity_poly.entity_id
_entity_poly.type
_entity_poly.pdbx_seq_one_letter_code
_entity_poly.pdbx_strand_id
1 'polypeptide(L)'
;MQASRATVRQIDADGSLEFWVTGGVPAEVVRRIPVEAEAVDSDGATIHLLLHVVDGLMNELELYRDGGGTVRRMPAAEDLRILVL
;
A
#
# COMPACT_ATOMS: atom_id res chain seq x y z
N MET A 1 3.09 -16.27 -8.61
CA MET A 1 1.90 -15.60 -8.06
C MET A 1 2.18 -15.31 -6.58
N GLN A 2 2.07 -14.05 -6.14
CA GLN A 2 2.40 -13.63 -4.77
C GLN A 2 1.38 -14.10 -3.71
N ALA A 3 0.12 -14.28 -4.10
CA ALA A 3 -0.91 -14.81 -3.22
C ALA A 3 -1.92 -15.64 -4.02
N SER A 4 -2.22 -16.86 -3.58
CA SER A 4 -3.36 -17.64 -4.09
C SER A 4 -4.63 -17.41 -3.28
N ARG A 5 -4.48 -17.02 -2.01
CA ARG A 5 -5.55 -16.57 -1.11
C ARG A 5 -4.99 -15.57 -0.11
N ALA A 6 -5.76 -14.53 0.18
CA ALA A 6 -5.46 -13.60 1.26
C ALA A 6 -6.74 -13.26 2.03
N THR A 7 -6.62 -13.11 3.34
CA THR A 7 -7.61 -12.37 4.14
C THR A 7 -7.12 -10.94 4.24
N VAL A 8 -8.01 -9.97 4.02
CA VAL A 8 -7.65 -8.55 3.98
C VAL A 8 -8.57 -7.78 4.93
N ARG A 9 -8.00 -6.88 5.72
CA ARG A 9 -8.75 -6.02 6.63
C ARG A 9 -8.23 -4.60 6.57
N GLN A 10 -9.15 -3.63 6.57
CA GLN A 10 -8.80 -2.22 6.75
C GLN A 10 -8.38 -1.95 8.20
N ILE A 11 -7.27 -1.23 8.39
CA ILE A 11 -6.65 -1.04 9.71
C ILE A 11 -6.73 0.40 10.24
N ASP A 12 -7.07 1.37 9.39
CA ASP A 12 -7.25 2.77 9.77
C ASP A 12 -8.36 3.46 8.94
N ALA A 13 -8.60 4.74 9.21
CA ALA A 13 -9.60 5.55 8.50
C ALA A 13 -9.14 6.00 7.11
N ASP A 14 -7.84 5.97 6.83
CA ASP A 14 -7.26 6.42 5.56
C ASP A 14 -7.30 5.33 4.49
N GLY A 15 -7.56 4.09 4.91
CA GLY A 15 -7.81 2.95 4.04
C GLY A 15 -6.64 1.98 3.95
N SER A 16 -5.67 2.05 4.86
CA SER A 16 -4.58 1.07 4.92
C SER A 16 -5.14 -0.34 5.11
N LEU A 17 -4.50 -1.32 4.48
CA LEU A 17 -4.94 -2.71 4.47
C LEU A 17 -3.86 -3.62 5.06
N GLU A 18 -4.26 -4.49 5.97
CA GLU A 18 -3.45 -5.59 6.47
C GLU A 18 -3.81 -6.88 5.72
N PHE A 19 -2.79 -7.66 5.36
CA PHE A 19 -2.92 -8.89 4.58
C PHE A 19 -2.44 -10.09 5.39
N TRP A 20 -3.26 -11.13 5.43
CA TRP A 20 -2.83 -12.48 5.81
C TRP A 20 -2.89 -13.38 4.58
N VAL A 21 -1.74 -13.55 3.95
CA VAL A 21 -1.59 -14.38 2.74
C VAL A 21 -1.44 -15.85 3.14
N THR A 22 -2.33 -16.71 2.64
CA THR A 22 -2.23 -18.17 2.80
C THR A 22 -2.01 -18.80 1.43
N GLY A 23 -0.74 -19.07 1.12
CA GLY A 23 -0.33 -19.62 -0.18
C GLY A 23 0.14 -18.53 -1.15
N GLY A 24 1.28 -18.79 -1.78
CA GLY A 24 2.00 -17.84 -2.63
C GLY A 24 3.47 -18.26 -2.76
N VAL A 25 4.17 -17.72 -3.75
CA VAL A 25 5.62 -17.84 -3.86
C VAL A 25 6.23 -16.56 -3.28
N PRO A 26 7.06 -16.65 -2.22
CA PRO A 26 7.73 -15.47 -1.67
C PRO A 26 8.51 -14.71 -2.75
N ALA A 27 8.37 -13.39 -2.81
CA ALA A 27 9.21 -12.52 -3.61
C ALA A 27 10.58 -12.32 -2.94
N GLU A 28 11.63 -12.35 -3.75
CA GLU A 28 12.95 -11.87 -3.33
C GLU A 28 12.98 -10.34 -3.41
N VAL A 29 12.70 -9.69 -2.28
CA VAL A 29 12.72 -8.22 -2.18
C VAL A 29 13.98 -7.75 -1.46
N VAL A 30 14.59 -6.67 -1.95
CA VAL A 30 15.81 -6.10 -1.36
C VAL A 30 15.52 -5.32 -0.07
N ARG A 31 14.29 -4.82 0.07
CA ARG A 31 13.84 -4.03 1.23
C ARG A 31 12.39 -4.35 1.55
N ARG A 32 11.97 -4.02 2.79
CA ARG A 32 10.60 -4.24 3.27
C ARG A 32 9.54 -3.50 2.45
N ILE A 33 9.86 -2.34 1.89
CA ILE A 33 8.93 -1.54 1.08
C ILE A 33 9.45 -1.54 -0.37
N PRO A 34 9.20 -2.60 -1.15
CA PRO A 34 9.68 -2.68 -2.53
C PRO A 34 8.92 -1.74 -3.48
N VAL A 35 7.68 -1.36 -3.16
CA VAL A 35 6.86 -0.49 -4.00
C VAL A 35 6.42 0.74 -3.21
N GLU A 36 6.66 1.89 -3.80
CA GLU A 36 6.28 3.20 -3.29
C GLU A 36 5.55 3.94 -4.41
N ALA A 37 4.40 4.53 -4.10
CA ALA A 37 3.63 5.35 -5.02
C ALA A 37 3.03 6.55 -4.30
N GLU A 38 2.62 7.54 -5.07
CA GLU A 38 1.94 8.73 -4.55
C GLU A 38 0.78 9.16 -5.45
N ALA A 39 -0.16 9.91 -4.88
CA ALA A 39 -1.21 10.62 -5.60
C ALA A 39 -1.52 11.96 -4.93
N VAL A 40 -2.32 12.78 -5.60
CA VAL A 40 -2.74 14.10 -5.09
C VAL A 40 -4.16 14.01 -4.53
N ASP A 41 -4.35 14.37 -3.26
CA ASP A 41 -5.66 14.47 -2.62
C ASP A 41 -6.46 15.66 -3.19
N SER A 42 -7.75 15.69 -2.89
CA SER A 42 -8.70 16.74 -3.29
C SER A 42 -8.31 18.17 -2.88
N ASP A 43 -7.43 18.33 -1.90
CA ASP A 43 -6.95 19.64 -1.44
C ASP A 43 -5.48 19.92 -1.79
N GLY A 44 -4.90 19.09 -2.67
CA GLY A 44 -3.54 19.25 -3.16
C GLY A 44 -2.46 18.65 -2.26
N ALA A 45 -2.81 18.06 -1.12
CA ALA A 45 -1.85 17.31 -0.31
C ALA A 45 -1.46 15.99 -1.00
N THR A 46 -0.23 15.54 -0.76
CA THR A 46 0.24 14.25 -1.26
C THR A 46 -0.32 13.11 -0.39
N ILE A 47 -0.80 12.06 -1.03
CA ILE A 47 -1.09 10.76 -0.42
C ILE A 47 0.04 9.84 -0.82
N HIS A 48 0.66 9.19 0.16
CA HIS A 48 1.66 8.16 -0.04
C HIS A 48 1.01 6.79 0.08
N LEU A 49 1.43 5.86 -0.77
CA LEU A 49 1.01 4.47 -0.77
C LEU A 49 2.24 3.57 -0.77
N LEU A 50 2.39 2.76 0.26
CA LEU A 50 3.55 1.90 0.48
C LEU A 50 3.11 0.45 0.58
N LEU A 51 3.68 -0.42 -0.26
CA LEU A 51 3.48 -1.86 -0.13
C LEU A 51 4.57 -2.44 0.78
N HIS A 52 4.18 -2.90 1.96
CA HIS A 52 5.05 -3.63 2.85
C HIS A 52 5.04 -5.12 2.53
N VAL A 53 6.23 -5.68 2.37
CA VAL A 53 6.51 -7.10 2.15
C VAL A 53 7.35 -7.61 3.31
N VAL A 54 6.88 -8.68 3.96
CA VAL A 54 7.55 -9.36 5.08
C VAL A 54 7.72 -10.83 4.72
N ASP A 55 8.94 -11.36 4.88
CA ASP A 55 9.31 -12.72 4.48
C ASP A 55 8.95 -13.05 3.02
N GLY A 56 9.03 -12.04 2.16
CA GLY A 56 8.69 -12.14 0.74
C GLY A 56 7.20 -12.20 0.43
N LEU A 57 6.31 -11.99 1.40
CA LEU A 57 4.86 -11.97 1.19
C LEU A 57 4.27 -10.58 1.48
N MET A 58 3.21 -10.21 0.76
CA MET A 58 2.47 -8.98 1.04
C MET A 58 1.94 -9.01 2.48
N ASN A 59 2.26 -7.97 3.23
CA ASN A 59 1.88 -7.84 4.64
C ASN A 59 0.91 -6.68 4.83
N GLU A 60 1.19 -5.54 4.21
CA GLU A 60 0.40 -4.32 4.40
C GLU A 60 0.46 -3.41 3.17
N LEU A 61 -0.64 -2.73 2.90
CA LEU A 61 -0.71 -1.60 2.00
C LEU A 61 -1.01 -0.38 2.87
N GLU A 62 0.01 0.41 3.14
CA GLU A 62 -0.09 1.60 3.99
C GLU A 62 -0.48 2.80 3.12
N LEU A 63 -1.47 3.55 3.57
CA LEU A 63 -1.87 4.83 2.99
C LEU A 63 -1.80 5.92 4.05
N TYR A 64 -1.09 7.00 3.74
CA TYR A 64 -1.06 8.16 4.62
C TYR A 64 -0.99 9.47 3.83
N ARG A 65 -1.51 10.54 4.43
CA ARG A 65 -1.55 11.88 3.85
C ARG A 65 -0.46 12.77 4.44
N ASP A 66 0.24 13.52 3.59
CA ASP A 66 1.22 14.52 4.01
C ASP A 66 0.60 15.65 4.83
N GLY A 67 1.36 16.14 5.80
CA GLY A 67 0.93 17.24 6.69
C GLY A 67 -0.04 16.82 7.79
N GLY A 68 -0.35 15.52 7.91
CA GLY A 68 -1.26 14.98 8.91
C GLY A 68 -2.73 15.21 8.59
N GLY A 69 -3.61 14.51 9.32
CA GLY A 69 -5.04 14.43 9.02
C GLY A 69 -5.37 13.27 8.08
N THR A 70 -6.66 13.11 7.75
CA THR A 70 -7.14 11.95 7.00
C THR A 70 -7.15 12.18 5.50
N VAL A 71 -6.97 11.11 4.72
CA VAL A 71 -7.21 11.07 3.28
C VAL A 71 -8.66 11.49 3.00
N ARG A 72 -8.84 12.49 2.12
CA ARG A 72 -10.18 13.00 1.80
C ARG A 72 -10.80 12.31 0.59
N ARG A 73 -9.96 11.97 -0.39
CA ARG A 73 -10.35 11.19 -1.57
C ARG A 73 -9.36 10.05 -1.79
N MET A 74 -9.85 8.82 -1.73
CA MET A 74 -9.07 7.64 -2.10
C MET A 74 -8.63 7.76 -3.57
N PRO A 75 -7.33 7.64 -3.90
CA PRO A 75 -6.88 7.69 -5.29
C PRO A 75 -7.35 6.47 -6.08
N ALA A 76 -7.70 6.69 -7.35
CA ALA A 76 -7.86 5.60 -8.29
C ALA A 76 -6.48 5.05 -8.70
N ALA A 77 -6.42 3.84 -9.26
CA ALA A 77 -5.15 3.23 -9.65
C ALA A 77 -4.42 4.06 -10.72
N GLU A 78 -5.16 4.68 -11.63
CA GLU A 78 -4.65 5.58 -12.66
C GLU A 78 -4.13 6.93 -12.13
N ASP A 79 -4.49 7.32 -10.91
CA ASP A 79 -3.98 8.53 -10.26
C ASP A 79 -2.59 8.31 -9.64
N LEU A 80 -2.18 7.05 -9.44
CA LEU A 80 -0.94 6.70 -8.74
C LEU A 80 0.28 6.89 -9.64
N ARG A 81 1.24 7.68 -9.14
CA ARG A 81 2.59 7.80 -9.69
C ARG A 81 3.53 6.86 -8.94
N ILE A 82 4.03 5.82 -9.62
CA ILE A 82 5.01 4.90 -9.05
C ILE A 82 6.37 5.61 -8.92
N LEU A 83 6.96 5.53 -7.73
CA LEU A 83 8.26 6.12 -7.40
C LEU A 83 9.36 5.05 -7.34
N VAL A 84 9.04 3.88 -6.80
CA VAL A 84 9.96 2.74 -6.63
C VAL A 84 9.25 1.44 -7.00
N LEU A 85 9.95 0.54 -7.70
CA LEU A 85 9.51 -0.83 -8.01
C LEU A 85 10.71 -1.77 -8.06
#